data_AF-A0A8K1FWL1-F1
#
_entry.id   AF-A0A8K1FWL1-F1
#
_cell.length_a   1.000
_cell.length_b   1.000
_cell.length_c   1.000
_cell.angle_alpha   90.00
_cell.angle_beta   90.00
_cell.angle_gamma   90.00
#
_symmetry.space_group_name_H-M   'P 1'
#
loop_
_entity.id
_entity.type
_entity.pdbx_description
1 polymer ?
#
loop_
_entity_poly.entity_id
_entity_poly.type
_entity_poly.pdbx_seq_one_letter_code
_entity_poly.pdbx_strand_id
1 'polypeptide(L)' 'MDISECLHACVQGRNLSHFILGNLMLPDEIRVHPNVLTAGDYNLFHDLVTDPAAHAQAMSQYTDLDQRLKEIINNEQ' A
#
# COMPACT_ATOMS: atom_id res chain seq x y z
N MET A 1 -10.91 6.15 -7.91
CA MET A 1 -10.13 5.97 -6.69
C MET A 1 -8.82 6.70 -6.89
N ASP A 2 -8.53 7.71 -6.09
CA ASP A 2 -7.20 8.30 -6.08
C ASP A 2 -6.21 7.41 -5.30
N ILE A 3 -4.93 7.76 -5.32
CA ILE A 3 -3.88 6.97 -4.66
C ILE A 3 -4.09 6.92 -3.14
N SER A 4 -4.64 7.98 -2.54
CA SER A 4 -4.93 8.04 -1.09
C SER A 4 -6.02 7.04 -0.73
N GLU A 5 -7.12 7.04 -1.48
CA GLU A 5 -8.21 6.09 -1.30
C GLU A 5 -7.75 4.63 -1.51
N CYS A 6 -6.88 4.38 -2.49
CA CYS A 6 -6.26 3.06 -2.68
C CYS A 6 -5.43 2.64 -1.46
N LEU A 7 -4.63 3.55 -0.90
CA LEU A 7 -3.84 3.30 0.30
C LEU A 7 -4.75 3.01 1.50
N HIS A 8 -5.85 3.75 1.68
CA HIS A 8 -6.83 3.49 2.72
C HIS A 8 -7.36 2.06 2.65
N ALA A 9 -7.80 1.63 1.45
CA ALA A 9 -8.31 0.29 1.22
C ALA A 9 -7.27 -0.79 1.56
N CYS A 10 -5.99 -0.56 1.24
CA CYS A 10 -4.89 -1.46 1.59
C CYS A 10 -4.65 -1.53 3.10
N VAL A 11 -4.66 -0.40 3.82
CA VAL A 11 -4.48 -0.39 5.29
C VAL A 11 -5.66 -1.08 5.97
N GLN A 12 -6.89 -0.75 5.59
CA GLN A 12 -8.11 -1.36 6.11
C GLN A 12 -8.16 -2.88 5.83
N GLY A 13 -7.77 -3.27 4.62
CA GLY A 13 -7.66 -4.67 4.21
C GLY A 13 -6.42 -5.40 4.76
N ARG A 14 -5.52 -4.69 5.44
CA ARG A 14 -4.23 -5.17 5.97
C ARG A 14 -3.39 -5.85 4.89
N ASN A 15 -3.54 -5.39 3.65
CA ASN A 15 -2.92 -6.01 2.50
C ASN A 15 -2.44 -4.96 1.52
N LEU A 16 -1.13 -4.94 1.33
CA LEU A 16 -0.47 -4.19 0.28
C LEU A 16 0.52 -5.13 -0.39
N SER A 17 0.08 -5.78 -1.48
CA SER A 17 0.95 -6.65 -2.26
C SER A 17 2.11 -5.85 -2.83
N HIS A 18 3.31 -6.41 -2.73
CA HIS A 18 4.50 -5.86 -3.35
C HIS A 18 4.32 -5.81 -4.86
N PHE A 19 4.60 -4.66 -5.48
CA PHE A 19 4.32 -4.43 -6.90
C PHE A 19 5.07 -5.38 -7.85
N ILE A 20 6.30 -5.76 -7.51
CA ILE A 20 7.15 -6.61 -8.34
C ILE A 20 7.07 -8.11 -7.97
N LEU A 21 7.34 -8.45 -6.71
CA LEU A 21 7.32 -9.84 -6.22
C LEU A 21 5.91 -10.44 -6.32
N GLY A 22 5.77 -11.57 -7.02
CA GLY A 22 4.49 -12.26 -7.20
C GLY A 22 3.55 -11.63 -8.22
N ASN A 23 3.91 -10.49 -8.83
CA ASN A 23 3.07 -9.84 -9.82
C ASN A 23 3.27 -10.44 -11.21
N LEU A 24 2.33 -11.28 -11.63
CA LEU A 24 2.32 -11.94 -12.94
C LEU A 24 1.93 -10.99 -14.10
N MET A 25 1.43 -9.79 -13.78
CA MET A 25 0.94 -8.80 -14.74
C MET A 25 1.86 -7.58 -14.83
N LEU A 26 3.17 -7.77 -14.60
CA LEU A 26 4.15 -6.71 -14.73
C LEU A 26 4.22 -6.21 -16.19
N PRO A 27 4.30 -4.89 -16.41
CA PRO A 27 4.53 -4.33 -17.74
C PRO A 27 5.84 -4.83 -18.35
N ASP A 28 5.85 -5.05 -19.67
CA ASP A 28 7.01 -5.58 -20.41
C ASP A 28 8.25 -4.66 -20.33
N GLU A 29 8.06 -3.38 -20.02
CA GLU A 29 9.13 -2.41 -19.82
C GLU A 29 9.95 -2.68 -18.55
N ILE A 30 9.37 -3.39 -17.58
CA ILE A 30 10.01 -3.68 -16.29
C ILE A 30 10.75 -5.02 -16.39
N ARG A 31 12.06 -4.94 -16.63
CA ARG A 31 12.93 -6.12 -16.62
C ARG A 31 13.17 -6.59 -15.18
N VAL A 32 12.65 -7.77 -14.85
CA VAL A 32 12.86 -8.41 -13.56
C VAL A 32 13.65 -9.70 -13.69
N HIS A 33 14.36 -10.06 -12.64
CA HIS A 33 15.06 -11.35 -12.58
C HIS A 33 14.02 -12.50 -12.61
N PRO A 34 14.24 -13.62 -13.32
CA PRO A 34 13.26 -14.73 -13.37
C PRO A 34 12.78 -15.21 -12.00
N ASN A 35 13.67 -15.27 -11.01
CA ASN A 35 13.32 -15.63 -9.62
C ASN A 35 12.27 -14.73 -8.98
N VAL A 36 12.13 -13.48 -9.43
CA VAL A 36 11.12 -12.52 -8.94
C VAL A 36 9.73 -12.87 -9.46
N LEU A 37 9.63 -13.39 -10.69
CA LEU A 37 8.37 -13.86 -11.29
C LEU A 37 7.86 -15.14 -10.62
N THR A 38 8.77 -15.94 -10.06
CA THR A 38 8.43 -17.17 -9.33
C THR A 38 8.30 -16.96 -7.82
N ALA A 39 8.57 -15.75 -7.33
CA ALA A 39 8.37 -15.42 -5.93
C ALA A 39 6.86 -15.43 -5.62
N GLY A 40 6.48 -15.91 -4.44
CA GLY A 40 5.09 -15.82 -4.00
C GLY A 40 4.69 -14.36 -3.71
N ASP A 41 3.38 -14.15 -3.58
CA ASP A 41 2.83 -12.86 -3.17
C ASP A 41 3.47 -12.39 -1.86
N TYR A 42 3.92 -11.14 -1.86
CA TYR A 42 4.55 -10.54 -0.69
C TYR A 42 3.72 -9.38 -0.16
N ASN A 43 3.00 -9.59 0.95
CA ASN A 43 2.23 -8.54 1.59
C ASN A 43 3.15 -7.66 2.46
N LEU A 44 3.30 -6.39 2.07
CA LEU A 44 4.08 -5.39 2.80
C LEU A 44 3.46 -5.03 4.15
N PHE A 45 2.17 -5.28 4.34
CA PHE A 45 1.44 -5.07 5.58
C PHE A 45 1.30 -6.33 6.42
N HIS A 46 2.27 -7.24 6.34
CA HIS A 46 2.29 -8.48 7.14
C HIS A 46 2.06 -8.21 8.63
N ASP A 47 2.70 -7.17 9.18
CA ASP A 47 2.57 -6.81 10.60
C ASP A 47 1.16 -6.35 10.97
N LEU A 48 0.40 -5.77 10.04
CA LEU A 48 -0.98 -5.33 10.29
C LEU A 48 -1.94 -6.52 10.34
N VAL A 49 -1.56 -7.66 9.74
CA VAL A 49 -2.31 -8.91 9.84
C VAL A 49 -2.13 -9.53 11.22
N THR A 50 -0.90 -9.50 11.75
CA THR A 50 -0.51 -10.22 12.97
C THR A 50 -0.67 -9.39 14.25
N ASP A 51 -0.53 -8.07 14.18
CA ASP A 51 -0.65 -7.14 15.30
C ASP A 51 -1.84 -6.19 15.13
N PRO A 52 -2.95 -6.39 15.88
CA PRO A 52 -4.09 -5.49 15.89
C PRO A 52 -3.75 -4.05 16.32
N ALA A 53 -2.74 -3.88 17.19
CA ALA A 53 -2.31 -2.55 17.64
C ALA A 53 -1.58 -1.80 16.51
N ALA A 54 -0.70 -2.49 15.78
CA ALA A 54 -0.07 -1.94 14.58
C ALA A 54 -1.11 -1.53 13.52
N HIS A 55 -2.14 -2.35 13.30
CA HIS A 55 -3.23 -1.99 12.38
C HIS A 55 -4.03 -0.76 12.85
N ALA A 56 -4.39 -0.69 14.13
CA ALA A 56 -5.09 0.47 14.68
C ALA A 56 -4.24 1.76 14.57
N GLN A 57 -2.94 1.65 14.84
CA GLN A 57 -2.01 2.75 14.67
C GLN A 57 -1.92 3.19 13.20
N ALA A 58 -1.81 2.26 12.26
CA ALA A 58 -1.75 2.56 10.83
C ALA A 58 -3.03 3.27 10.34
N MET A 59 -4.22 2.86 10.80
CA MET A 59 -5.48 3.55 10.50
C MET A 59 -5.51 4.99 11.03
N SER A 60 -5.00 5.22 12.24
CA SER A 60 -4.88 6.57 12.80
C SER A 60 -3.92 7.44 11.98
N GLN A 61 -2.75 6.90 11.65
CA GLN A 61 -1.74 7.62 10.85
C GLN A 61 -2.24 7.93 9.44
N TYR A 62 -2.99 7.02 8.81
CA TYR A 62 -3.64 7.29 7.52
C TYR A 62 -4.61 8.47 7.62
N THR A 63 -5.44 8.52 8.67
CA THR A 63 -6.40 9.61 8.87
C THR A 63 -5.69 10.96 9.03
N ASP A 64 -4.62 11.00 9.81
CA ASP A 64 -3.80 12.20 9.99
C ASP A 64 -3.14 12.65 8.68
N LEU A 65 -2.64 11.69 7.89
CA LEU A 65 -2.04 11.94 6.58
C LEU A 65 -3.06 12.49 5.58
N ASP A 66 -4.23 11.87 5.49
CA ASP A 66 -5.32 12.28 4.61
C ASP A 66 -5.82 13.69 4.93
N GLN A 67 -5.94 14.01 6.23
CA GLN A 67 -6.28 15.36 6.68
C GLN A 67 -5.22 16.38 6.25
N ARG A 68 -3.93 16.09 6.45
CA ARG A 68 -2.83 16.97 6.02
C ARG A 68 -2.79 17.14 4.50
N LEU A 69 -3.04 16.07 3.75
CA LEU A 69 -3.06 16.13 2.29
C LEU A 69 -4.19 17.05 1.80
N LYS A 70 -5.38 16.95 2.39
CA LYS A 70 -6.50 17.85 2.10
C LYS A 70 -6.16 19.29 2.41
N GLU A 71 -5.48 19.56 3.53
CA GLU A 71 -5.02 20.90 3.88
C GLU A 71 -4.05 21.47 2.84
N ILE A 72 -3.08 20.68 2.40
CA ILE A 72 -2.12 21.10 1.36
C ILE A 72 -2.87 21.42 0.07
N ILE A 73 -3.71 20.51 -0.41
CA ILE A 73 -4.46 20.69 -1.66
C ILE A 73 -5.38 21.92 -1.60
N ASN A 74 -6.02 22.16 -0.46
CA ASN A 74 -6.93 23.30 -0.29
C ASN A 74 -6.20 24.64 -0.09
N ASN A 75 -4.93 24.61 0.34
CA ASN A 75 -4.11 25.81 0.55
C ASN A 75 -3.34 26.26 -0.72
N GLU A 76 -3.42 25.51 -1.82
CA GLU A 76 -2.86 25.88 -3.13
C GLU A 76 -3.84 26.69 -4.00
N GLN A 77 -4.92 27.24 -3.42
CA GLN A 77 -5.88 28.14 -4.09
C GLN A 77 -5.70 29.62 -3.72
#